data_AF-A0A7X6A810-F1
#
_entry.id   AF-A0A7X6A810-F1
#
_cell.length_a   1.000
_cell.length_b   1.000
_cell.length_c   1.000
_cell.angle_alpha   90.00
_cell.angle_beta   90.00
_cell.angle_gamma   90.00
#
_symmetry.space_group_name_H-M   'P 1'
#
loop_
_entity.id
_entity.type
_entity.pdbx_description
1 polymer ?
#
loop_
_entity_poly.entity_id
_entity_poly.type
_entity_poly.pdbx_seq_one_letter_code
_entity_poly.pdbx_strand_id
1 'polypeptide(L)' 'GAKITWRGFRVLMGPIGLVGVSDQLYRNNGDGTFTDVSSSSGIDSPAPHYGLGVVMSDLDKDG' A
#
# COMPACT_ATOMS: atom_id res chain seq x y z
N GLY A 1 17.57 8.46 -7.47
CA GLY A 1 16.32 9.20 -7.70
C GLY A 1 16.63 10.50 -8.43
N ALA A 2 15.93 10.78 -9.53
CA ALA A 2 16.10 12.02 -10.29
C ALA A 2 15.75 13.23 -9.41
N LYS A 3 16.62 14.24 -9.38
CA LYS A 3 16.37 15.51 -8.68
C LYS A 3 15.65 16.45 -9.65
N ILE A 4 14.41 16.81 -9.34
CA ILE A 4 13.65 17.82 -10.08
C ILE A 4 13.39 19.02 -9.19
N THR A 5 13.42 20.19 -9.82
CA THR A 5 13.17 21.47 -9.18
C THR A 5 11.81 21.97 -9.65
N TRP A 6 10.89 22.24 -8.71
CA TRP A 6 9.61 22.87 -9.01
C TRP A 6 9.56 24.24 -8.33
N ARG A 7 9.40 25.31 -9.11
CA ARG A 7 9.42 26.71 -8.63
C ARG A 7 10.61 27.06 -7.73
N GLY A 8 11.79 26.50 -8.01
CA GLY A 8 13.00 26.76 -7.23
C GLY A 8 13.19 25.88 -5.99
N PHE A 9 12.20 25.08 -5.60
CA PHE A 9 12.32 24.13 -4.49
C PHE A 9 12.71 22.74 -5.00
N ARG A 10 13.59 22.06 -4.27
CA ARG A 10 13.85 20.64 -4.49
C ARG A 10 12.62 19.86 -4.07
N VAL A 11 12.03 19.12 -5.00
CA VAL A 11 10.89 18.24 -4.75
C VAL A 11 11.27 16.79 -5.02
N LEU A 12 10.74 15.89 -4.19
CA LEU A 12 10.87 14.46 -4.39
C LEU A 12 9.91 14.03 -5.51
N MET A 13 10.46 13.39 -6.54
CA MET A 13 9.68 12.74 -7.61
C MET A 13 9.20 11.37 -7.13
N GLY A 14 8.32 11.36 -6.12
CA GLY A 14 7.74 10.14 -5.57
C GLY A 14 8.76 9.02 -5.31
N PRO A 15 8.33 7.76 -5.29
CA PRO A 15 9.21 6.60 -5.17
C PRO A 15 9.87 6.17 -6.50
N ILE A 16 10.09 7.08 -7.47
CA ILE A 16 10.63 6.70 -8.79
C ILE A 16 12.01 6.05 -8.66
N GLY A 17 12.09 4.79 -9.08
CA GLY A 17 13.31 3.96 -9.03
C GLY A 17 13.49 3.16 -7.75
N LEU A 18 12.49 3.14 -6.84
CA LEU A 18 12.43 2.18 -5.75
C LEU A 18 11.84 0.86 -6.26
N VAL A 19 12.34 -0.25 -5.71
CA VAL A 19 11.69 -1.56 -5.88
C VAL A 19 10.34 -1.50 -5.16
N GLY A 20 9.26 -1.79 -5.87
CA GLY A 20 7.92 -1.86 -5.28
C GLY A 20 7.88 -2.92 -4.19
N VAL A 21 7.16 -2.65 -3.10
CA VAL A 21 6.86 -3.64 -2.07
C VAL A 21 5.41 -4.05 -2.27
N SER A 22 5.13 -5.35 -2.23
CA SER A 22 3.78 -5.89 -2.33
C SER A 22 2.84 -5.26 -1.31
N ASP A 23 1.62 -4.95 -1.74
CA ASP A 23 0.58 -4.51 -0.82
C ASP A 23 0.18 -5.66 0.12
N GLN A 24 -0.23 -5.29 1.34
CA GLN A 24 -0.76 -6.24 2.32
C GLN A 24 -2.24 -5.99 2.57
N LEU A 25 -3.02 -7.07 2.61
CA LEU A 25 -4.43 -7.04 2.96
C LEU A 25 -4.71 -8.03 4.09
N TYR A 26 -5.28 -7.53 5.18
CA TYR A 26 -5.69 -8.33 6.33
C TYR A 26 -7.22 -8.33 6.45
N ARG A 27 -7.82 -9.51 6.60
CA ARG A 27 -9.25 -9.68 6.90
C ARG A 27 -9.44 -9.77 8.41
N ASN A 28 -10.35 -8.96 8.96
CA ASN A 28 -10.84 -9.11 10.33
C ASN A 28 -11.69 -10.38 10.43
N ASN A 29 -11.45 -11.23 11.43
CA ASN A 29 -12.20 -12.46 11.66
C ASN A 29 -13.37 -12.28 12.65
N GLY A 30 -13.52 -11.10 13.26
CA GLY A 30 -14.58 -10.80 14.23
C GLY A 30 -14.30 -11.34 15.65
N ASP A 31 -13.14 -11.95 15.88
CA ASP A 31 -12.73 -12.54 17.16
C ASP A 31 -11.47 -11.89 17.76
N GLY A 32 -11.12 -10.70 17.27
CA GLY A 32 -9.90 -9.99 17.64
C GLY A 32 -8.64 -10.48 16.89
N THR A 33 -8.79 -11.38 15.92
CA THR A 33 -7.70 -11.84 15.06
C THR A 33 -7.83 -11.36 13.62
N PHE A 34 -6.72 -11.41 12.89
CA PHE A 34 -6.63 -11.03 11.48
C PHE A 34 -5.99 -12.14 10.66
N THR A 35 -6.47 -12.32 9.44
CA THR A 35 -5.88 -13.24 8.46
C THR A 35 -5.27 -12.45 7.31
N ASP A 36 -4.00 -12.70 7.01
CA ASP A 36 -3.35 -12.20 5.80
C ASP A 36 -3.98 -12.87 4.57
N VAL A 37 -4.62 -12.06 3.73
CA VAL A 37 -5.27 -12.47 2.48
C VAL A 37 -4.62 -11.77 1.27
N SER A 38 -3.38 -11.31 1.41
CA SER A 38 -2.66 -10.56 0.37
C SER A 38 -2.51 -11.38 -0.92
N SER A 39 -2.09 -12.64 -0.78
CA SER A 39 -1.90 -13.53 -1.94
C SER A 39 -3.21 -14.00 -2.55
N SER A 40 -4.20 -14.35 -1.73
CA SER A 40 -5.49 -14.84 -2.23
C SER A 40 -6.34 -13.73 -2.87
N SER A 41 -6.10 -12.47 -2.52
CA SER A 41 -6.74 -11.31 -3.15
C SER A 41 -6.02 -10.83 -4.42
N GLY A 42 -4.77 -11.24 -4.64
CA GLY A 42 -3.93 -10.80 -5.76
C GLY A 42 -3.41 -9.36 -5.62
N ILE A 43 -3.55 -8.76 -4.44
CA ILE A 43 -3.04 -7.39 -4.17
C ILE A 43 -1.52 -7.38 -4.03
N ASP A 44 -0.90 -8.53 -3.75
CA ASP A 44 0.54 -8.69 -3.52
C ASP A 44 1.41 -8.63 -4.79
N SER A 45 0.83 -8.32 -5.96
CA SER A 45 1.54 -8.25 -7.24
C SER A 45 2.73 -7.25 -7.21
N PRO A 46 3.98 -7.71 -7.34
CA PRO A 46 5.18 -6.94 -6.96
C PRO A 46 5.66 -5.86 -7.96
N ALA A 47 4.84 -5.43 -8.93
CA ALA A 47 5.25 -4.36 -9.86
C ALA A 47 4.07 -3.66 -10.56
N PRO A 48 4.16 -2.35 -10.89
CA PRO A 48 5.15 -1.33 -10.50
C PRO A 48 4.62 -0.41 -9.37
N HIS A 49 3.78 -0.94 -8.48
CA HIS A 49 3.04 -0.13 -7.52
C HIS A 49 3.77 0.00 -6.18
N TYR A 50 3.44 1.08 -5.49
CA TYR A 50 3.94 1.40 -4.17
C TYR A 50 2.75 1.48 -3.24
N GLY A 51 2.72 0.66 -2.19
CA GLY A 51 1.86 0.92 -1.04
C GLY A 51 2.29 2.22 -0.38
N LEU A 52 1.49 3.28 -0.53
CA LEU A 52 1.80 4.62 -0.01
C LEU A 52 0.99 5.00 1.24
N GLY A 53 0.07 4.13 1.67
CA GLY A 53 -0.81 4.42 2.79
C GLY A 53 -1.56 3.17 3.26
N VAL A 54 -2.25 3.33 4.39
CA VAL A 54 -3.09 2.30 5.00
C VAL A 54 -4.52 2.80 5.02
N VAL A 55 -5.46 1.92 4.69
CA VAL A 55 -6.90 2.16 4.76
C VAL A 55 -7.54 1.05 5.58
N MET A 56 -8.47 1.41 6.46
CA MET A 56 -9.32 0.46 7.18
C MET A 56 -10.78 0.80 6.91
N SER A 57 -11.62 -0.21 6.73
CA SER A 57 -13.06 -0.04 6.51
C SER A 57 -13.80 -1.26 7.01
N ASP A 58 -14.89 -1.02 7.73
CA ASP A 58 -15.88 -2.02 8.13
C ASP A 58 -17.03 -1.97 7.11
N LEU A 59 -17.11 -2.98 6.25
CA LEU A 59 -17.99 -2.98 5.08
C LEU A 59 -19.32 -3.72 5.33
N ASP A 60 -19.32 -4.67 6.26
CA ASP A 60 -20.46 -5.50 6.64
C ASP A 60 -21.02 -5.19 8.03
N LYS A 61 -20.40 -4.25 8.76
CA LYS A 61 -20.85 -3.74 10.06
C LYS A 61 -20.77 -4.76 11.18
N ASP A 62 -19.81 -5.67 11.11
CA ASP A 62 -19.62 -6.75 12.08
C ASP A 62 -18.50 -6.48 13.10
N GLY A 63 -17.96 -5.26 13.09
CA GLY A 63 -16.79 -4.82 13.86
C GLY A 63 -16.73 -5.23 15.33
#